data_AF-A0A7C5NQV0-F1
#
_entry.id   AF-A0A7C5NQV0-F1
#
_cell.length_a   1.000
_cell.length_b   1.000
_cell.length_c   1.000
_cell.angle_alpha   90.00
_cell.angle_beta   90.00
_cell.angle_gamma   90.00
#
_symmetry.space_group_name_H-M   'P 1'
#
loop_
_entity.id
_entity.type
_entity.pdbx_description
1 polymer ?
#
loop_
_entity_poly.entity_id
_entity_poly.type
_entity_poly.pdbx_seq_one_letter_code
_entity_poly.pdbx_strand_id
1 'polypeptide(L)' 'MAFDIDMIKRVYKTIPGRVDKARKMLGRPMTLTEKILYSHLWDGDPKKEFKRGKDYVDFKVDRVAMQDATAQMALL' A
#
# COMPACT_ATOMS: atom_id res chain seq x y z
N MET A 1 3.14 9.10 22.30
CA MET A 1 3.43 7.67 22.09
C MET A 1 2.89 7.30 20.71
N ALA A 2 3.72 6.77 19.81
CA ALA A 2 3.20 6.33 18.51
C ALA A 2 2.23 5.17 18.74
N PHE A 3 0.96 5.35 18.35
CA PHE A 3 -0.06 4.32 18.48
C PHE A 3 0.34 3.12 17.60
N ASP A 4 0.39 1.94 18.21
CA ASP A 4 0.69 0.64 17.57
C ASP A 4 2.03 0.56 16.80
N ILE A 5 3.14 0.82 17.51
CA ILE A 5 4.48 0.76 16.94
C ILE A 5 4.87 -0.63 16.41
N ASP A 6 4.28 -1.69 16.94
CA ASP A 6 4.57 -3.06 16.52
C ASP A 6 3.92 -3.38 15.18
N MET A 7 2.70 -2.88 14.93
CA MET A 7 2.10 -2.90 13.59
C MET A 7 2.98 -2.14 12.59
N ILE A 8 3.44 -0.93 12.93
CA ILE A 8 4.29 -0.11 12.06
C ILE A 8 5.59 -0.87 11.70
N LYS A 9 6.28 -1.41 12.71
CA LYS A 9 7.51 -2.20 12.49
C LYS A 9 7.25 -3.41 11.59
N ARG A 10 6.12 -4.09 11.74
CA ARG A 10 5.74 -5.22 10.90
C ARG A 10 5.57 -4.81 9.45
N VAL A 11 4.88 -3.71 9.18
CA VAL A 11 4.69 -3.18 7.81
C VAL A 11 6.06 -2.88 7.19
N TYR A 12 6.90 -2.08 7.84
CA TYR A 12 8.23 -1.73 7.31
C TYR A 12 9.13 -2.94 7.08
N LYS A 13 9.04 -3.99 7.92
CA LYS A 13 9.79 -5.24 7.72
C LYS A 13 9.40 -5.96 6.41
N THR A 14 8.17 -5.80 5.92
CA THR A 14 7.70 -6.44 4.67
C THR A 14 8.05 -5.65 3.40
N ILE A 15 8.26 -4.33 3.52
CA ILE A 15 8.43 -3.43 2.37
C ILE A 15 9.60 -3.84 1.46
N PRO A 16 10.83 -4.10 1.95
CA PRO A 16 11.97 -4.42 1.08
C PRO A 16 11.69 -5.60 0.14
N GLY A 17 11.16 -6.70 0.69
CA GLY A 17 10.85 -7.90 -0.08
C GLY A 17 9.77 -7.68 -1.14
N ARG A 18 8.73 -6.90 -0.81
CA ARG A 18 7.67 -6.56 -1.78
C ARG A 18 8.17 -5.64 -2.88
N VAL A 19 8.98 -4.65 -2.53
CA VAL A 19 9.59 -3.72 -3.49
C VAL A 19 10.54 -4.45 -4.45
N ASP A 20 11.33 -5.40 -3.95
CA ASP A 20 12.25 -6.17 -4.79
C ASP A 20 11.51 -7.07 -5.79
N LYS A 21 10.42 -7.73 -5.34
CA LYS A 21 9.56 -8.52 -6.23
C LYS A 21 8.89 -7.64 -7.30
N ALA A 22 8.34 -6.49 -6.89
CA ALA A 22 7.75 -5.53 -7.82
C ALA A 22 8.78 -5.02 -8.84
N ARG A 23 9.99 -4.65 -8.39
CA ARG A 23 11.06 -4.17 -9.26
C ARG A 23 11.49 -5.23 -10.28
N LYS A 24 11.63 -6.48 -9.84
CA LYS A 24 11.97 -7.61 -10.73
C LYS A 24 10.89 -7.83 -11.79
N MET A 25 9.62 -7.78 -11.41
CA MET A 25 8.49 -7.92 -12.33
C MET A 25 8.41 -6.78 -13.34
N LEU A 26 8.60 -5.53 -12.89
CA LEU A 26 8.50 -4.35 -13.75
C LEU A 26 9.72 -4.14 -14.66
N GLY A 27 10.88 -4.69 -14.32
CA GLY A 27 12.10 -4.57 -15.12
C GLY A 27 12.65 -3.14 -15.26
N ARG A 28 12.23 -2.21 -14.39
CA ARG A 28 12.62 -0.79 -14.46
C ARG A 28 12.77 -0.16 -13.07
N PRO A 29 13.47 0.97 -12.94
CA PRO A 29 13.48 1.75 -11.71
C PRO A 29 12.05 2.18 -11.29
N MET A 30 11.80 2.18 -9.98
CA MET A 30 10.50 2.53 -9.40
C MET A 30 10.56 3.89 -8.71
N THR A 31 9.51 4.69 -8.87
CA THR A 31 9.31 5.90 -8.06
C THR A 31 9.00 5.54 -6.60
N LEU A 32 9.12 6.51 -5.69
CA LEU A 32 8.73 6.28 -4.30
C LEU A 32 7.24 5.90 -4.18
N THR A 33 6.37 6.57 -4.93
CA THR A 33 4.94 6.26 -4.97
C THR A 33 4.69 4.83 -5.44
N GLU A 34 5.38 4.36 -6.49
CA GLU A 34 5.25 2.96 -6.92
C GLU A 34 5.70 1.99 -5.83
N LYS A 35 6.82 2.27 -5.14
CA LYS A 35 7.29 1.41 -4.03
C LYS A 35 6.25 1.32 -2.91
N ILE A 36 5.61 2.43 -2.54
CA ILE A 36 4.56 2.46 -1.51
C ILE A 36 3.33 1.68 -2.00
N LEU A 37 2.80 1.98 -3.19
CA LEU A 37 1.59 1.31 -3.69
C LEU A 37 1.79 -0.20 -3.88
N TYR A 38 2.89 -0.63 -4.50
CA TYR A 38 3.19 -2.05 -4.69
C TYR A 38 3.47 -2.79 -3.37
N SER A 39 3.96 -2.09 -2.33
CA SER A 39 4.15 -2.72 -1.01
C SER A 39 2.86 -2.86 -0.21
N HIS A 40 1.77 -2.21 -0.61
CA HIS A 40 0.47 -2.25 0.08
C HIS A 40 -0.63 -2.93 -0.76
N LEU A 41 -0.29 -3.86 -1.65
CA LEU A 41 -1.28 -4.67 -2.36
C LEU A 41 -2.02 -5.59 -1.38
N TRP A 42 -3.34 -5.73 -1.56
CA TRP A 42 -4.17 -6.62 -0.74
C TRP A 42 -3.73 -8.09 -0.84
N ASP A 43 -3.53 -8.55 -2.07
CA ASP A 43 -3.08 -9.90 -2.42
C ASP A 43 -1.61 -10.20 -2.08
N GLY A 44 -0.89 -9.22 -1.52
CA GLY A 44 0.52 -9.36 -1.16
C GLY A 44 1.47 -9.12 -2.34
N ASP A 45 1.95 -10.20 -2.97
CA ASP A 45 2.94 -10.08 -4.04
C ASP A 45 2.30 -9.65 -5.37
N PRO A 46 2.94 -8.77 -6.15
CA PRO A 46 2.40 -8.33 -7.42
C PRO A 46 2.41 -9.46 -8.46
N LYS A 47 1.21 -9.81 -8.96
CA LYS A 47 1.01 -10.85 -9.98
C LYS A 47 1.09 -10.31 -11.42
N LYS A 48 0.91 -9.00 -11.60
CA LYS A 48 0.92 -8.32 -12.90
C LYS A 48 1.40 -6.87 -12.74
N GLU A 49 1.79 -6.25 -13.86
CA GLU A 49 2.00 -4.81 -13.91
C GLU A 49 0.66 -4.07 -13.91
N PHE A 50 0.57 -3.02 -13.09
CA PHE A 50 -0.55 -2.08 -13.08
C PHE A 50 -0.22 -0.83 -13.89
N LYS A 51 -1.05 -0.54 -14.89
CA LYS A 51 -0.96 0.63 -15.77
C LYS A 51 -1.55 1.87 -15.10
N ARG A 52 -0.73 2.92 -15.04
CA ARG A 52 -1.11 4.22 -14.48
C ARG A 52 -2.32 4.80 -15.21
N GLY A 53 -3.30 5.28 -14.44
CA GLY A 53 -4.53 5.90 -14.96
C GLY A 53 -5.44 4.95 -15.73
N LYS A 54 -5.22 3.63 -15.66
CA LYS A 54 -6.02 2.62 -16.37
C LYS A 54 -6.50 1.53 -15.43
N ASP A 55 -5.60 0.94 -14.66
CA ASP A 55 -5.95 -0.20 -13.83
C ASP A 55 -6.46 0.25 -12.45
N TYR A 56 -7.57 -0.36 -12.03
CA TYR A 56 -8.02 -0.30 -10.64
C TYR A 56 -7.23 -1.31 -9.81
N VAL A 57 -6.88 -0.93 -8.58
CA VAL A 57 -5.99 -1.73 -7.72
C VAL A 57 -6.51 -1.73 -6.30
N ASP A 58 -6.62 -2.92 -5.72
CA ASP A 58 -7.01 -3.10 -4.33
C ASP A 58 -5.79 -2.98 -3.41
N PHE A 59 -5.81 -1.93 -2.59
CA PHE A 59 -4.76 -1.66 -1.61
C PHE A 59 -5.21 -2.01 -0.20
N LYS A 60 -4.31 -2.59 0.58
CA LYS A 60 -4.44 -2.75 2.02
C LYS A 60 -4.04 -1.46 2.71
N VAL A 61 -5.02 -0.67 3.12
CA VAL A 61 -4.80 0.55 3.91
C VAL A 61 -4.41 0.20 5.34
N ASP A 62 -3.39 0.89 5.88
CA ASP A 62 -2.95 0.67 7.27
C ASP A 62 -3.79 1.46 8.29
N ARG A 63 -4.42 2.56 7.85
CA ARG A 63 -5.25 3.42 8.69
C ARG A 63 -6.26 4.18 7.86
N VAL A 64 -7.43 4.43 8.47
CA VAL A 64 -8.43 5.37 7.98
C VAL A 64 -8.57 6.50 9.00
N ALA A 65 -8.58 7.74 8.52
CA ALA A 65 -8.94 8.91 9.30
C ALA A 65 -10.20 9.51 8.68
N MET A 66 -11.17 9.88 9.50
CA MET A 66 -12.43 10.47 9.05
C MET A 66 -12.58 11.85 9.68
N GLN A 67 -13.12 12.79 8.92
CA GLN A 67 -13.47 14.12 9.41
C GLN A 67 -14.92 14.12 9.88
N ASP A 68 -15.25 14.89 10.92
CA ASP A 68 -16.59 14.98 11.50
C ASP A 68 -17.72 15.13 10.47
N ALA A 69 -17.56 15.98 9.46
CA ALA A 69 -18.54 16.22 8.40
C ALA A 69 -18.80 15.02 7.47
N THR A 70 -17.86 14.07 7.37
CA THR A 70 -17.98 12.88 6.50
C THR A 70 -18.04 11.57 7.27
N ALA A 71 -17.57 11.55 8.52
CA ALA A 71 -17.57 10.37 9.38
C ALA A 71 -18.99 9.90 9.71
N GLN A 72 -19.93 10.84 9.86
CA GLN A 72 -21.33 10.50 10.20
C GLN A 72 -21.94 9.55 9.16
N MET A 73 -21.79 9.83 7.87
CA MET A 73 -22.32 8.96 6.81
C MET A 73 -21.51 7.66 6.62
N ALA A 74 -20.27 7.60 7.09
CA ALA A 74 -19.42 6.42 6.98
C ALA A 74 -19.62 5.42 8.13
N LEU A 75 -20.17 5.87 9.28
CA LEU A 75 -20.38 5.06 10.48
C LEU A 75 -21.81 4.53 10.63
N LEU A 76 -22.78 5.09 9.89
CA LEU A 76 -24.18 4.65 9.83
C LEU A 76 -24.31 3.38 8.97
#